data_AF-A0A9C6WVD5-F1
#
_entry.id   AF-A0A9C6WVD5-F1
#
_cell.length_a   1.000
_cell.length_b   1.000
_cell.length_c   1.000
_cell.angle_alpha   90.00
_cell.angle_beta   90.00
_cell.angle_gamma   90.00
#
_symmetry.space_group_name_H-M   'P 1'
#
loop_
_entity.id
_entity.type
_entity.pdbx_description
1 polymer ?
#
loop_
_entity_poly.entity_id
_entity_poly.type
_entity_poly.pdbx_seq_one_letter_code
_entity_poly.pdbx_strand_id
1 'polypeptide(L)'
;MSDSAHAPSEQQESNPSWTNLTIFPVEPNPDILKVKKSELRLYCDLLMQQVHTVKTEATKEGGPEIKTLDEATNLLGATCDTFIKTLEECIKIVNTNLNDVPAVADTSAPPLPHNQSKSRGTKSVSHIVRSTSIDKKL
;
A
#
# COMPACT_ATOMS: atom_id res chain seq x y z
N MET A 1 -34.26 -48.42 53.64
CA MET A 1 -33.29 -47.38 54.02
C MET A 1 -31.95 -47.79 53.49
N SER A 2 -31.57 -47.21 52.35
CA SER A 2 -30.19 -47.15 51.85
C SER A 2 -30.24 -46.39 50.53
N ASP A 3 -30.25 -45.07 50.67
CA ASP A 3 -29.79 -44.10 49.67
C ASP A 3 -28.46 -44.57 49.09
N SER A 4 -28.34 -44.56 47.77
CA SER A 4 -27.03 -44.45 47.14
C SER A 4 -27.14 -43.54 45.93
N ALA A 5 -26.53 -42.38 46.10
CA ALA A 5 -26.57 -41.22 45.25
C ALA A 5 -26.23 -41.53 43.78
N HIS A 6 -27.10 -41.07 42.89
CA HIS A 6 -26.85 -40.92 41.48
C HIS A 6 -25.91 -39.72 41.29
N ALA A 7 -24.65 -39.97 40.94
CA ALA A 7 -23.72 -38.94 40.51
C ALA A 7 -24.10 -38.43 39.11
N PRO A 8 -24.01 -37.12 38.84
CA PRO A 8 -24.47 -36.55 37.58
C PRO A 8 -23.51 -36.90 36.44
N SER A 9 -24.12 -37.22 35.30
CA SER A 9 -23.47 -37.42 34.01
C SER A 9 -22.48 -36.28 33.69
N GLU A 10 -21.20 -36.61 33.54
CA GLU A 10 -20.25 -35.77 32.82
C GLU A 10 -20.78 -35.60 31.39
N GLN A 11 -21.34 -34.42 31.11
CA GLN A 11 -21.43 -33.95 29.74
C GLN A 11 -19.99 -33.69 29.29
N GLN A 12 -19.47 -34.61 28.48
CA GLN A 12 -18.37 -34.34 27.59
C GLN A 12 -18.85 -33.24 26.62
N GLU A 13 -18.75 -31.97 27.04
CA GLU A 13 -18.82 -30.85 26.14
C GLU A 13 -17.70 -31.05 25.13
N SER A 14 -18.07 -31.48 23.93
CA SER A 14 -17.24 -31.40 22.75
C SER A 14 -16.86 -29.94 22.57
N ASN A 15 -15.72 -29.56 23.10
CA ASN A 15 -15.15 -28.23 22.92
C ASN A 15 -14.90 -28.08 21.41
N PRO A 16 -15.65 -27.24 20.67
CA PRO A 16 -15.25 -26.94 19.30
C PRO A 16 -13.92 -26.21 19.42
N SER A 17 -12.86 -26.88 19.00
CA SER A 17 -11.51 -26.33 18.89
C SER A 17 -11.53 -25.20 17.85
N TRP A 18 -12.10 -24.06 18.21
CA TRP A 18 -11.98 -22.81 17.46
C TRP A 18 -10.55 -22.27 17.52
N THR A 19 -9.67 -22.91 18.30
CA THR A 19 -8.24 -22.64 18.33
C THR A 19 -7.49 -23.14 17.09
N ASN A 20 -8.17 -23.76 16.11
CA ASN A 20 -7.54 -24.26 14.88
C ASN A 20 -7.89 -23.48 13.59
N LEU A 21 -8.33 -22.22 13.68
CA LEU A 21 -8.78 -21.46 12.49
C LEU A 21 -8.13 -20.08 12.27
N THR A 22 -7.04 -19.73 12.97
CA THR A 22 -6.46 -18.38 12.84
C THR A 22 -4.95 -18.33 12.65
N ILE A 23 -4.40 -19.28 11.89
CA ILE A 23 -3.14 -19.05 11.18
C ILE A 23 -3.29 -19.63 9.77
N PHE A 24 -4.22 -19.08 9.00
CA PHE A 24 -3.96 -18.99 7.57
C PHE A 24 -2.82 -17.97 7.43
N PRO A 25 -1.69 -18.30 6.77
CA PRO A 25 -0.85 -17.26 6.23
C PRO A 25 -1.80 -16.40 5.40
N VAL A 26 -1.97 -15.13 5.77
CA VAL A 26 -2.46 -14.15 4.80
C VAL A 26 -1.37 -14.13 3.75
N GLU A 27 -1.49 -15.03 2.78
CA GLU A 27 -0.87 -14.88 1.48
C GLU A 27 -1.14 -13.43 1.12
N PRO A 28 -0.12 -12.60 0.91
CA PRO A 28 -0.31 -11.19 0.63
C PRO A 28 -1.01 -11.08 -0.71
N ASN A 29 -2.34 -11.10 -0.65
CA ASN A 29 -3.16 -11.19 -1.83
C ASN A 29 -2.95 -9.86 -2.58
N PRO A 30 -2.46 -9.88 -3.83
CA PRO A 30 -2.27 -8.66 -4.62
C PRO A 30 -3.56 -7.84 -4.74
N ASP A 31 -4.72 -8.43 -4.50
CA ASP A 31 -6.00 -7.75 -4.44
C ASP A 31 -6.18 -6.88 -3.20
N ILE A 32 -5.58 -7.24 -2.05
CA ILE A 32 -5.56 -6.39 -0.84
C ILE A 32 -4.82 -5.08 -1.14
N LEU A 33 -3.66 -5.16 -1.80
CA LEU A 33 -2.89 -3.97 -2.15
C LEU A 33 -3.63 -3.09 -3.17
N LYS A 34 -4.37 -3.68 -4.11
CA LYS A 34 -5.22 -2.93 -5.06
C LYS A 34 -6.34 -2.18 -4.34
N VAL A 35 -7.01 -2.82 -3.37
CA VAL A 35 -8.05 -2.18 -2.55
C VAL A 35 -7.44 -1.04 -1.74
N LYS A 36 -6.32 -1.30 -1.04
CA LYS A 36 -5.62 -0.29 -0.25
C LYS A 36 -5.14 0.90 -1.09
N LYS A 37 -4.71 0.66 -2.33
CA LYS A 37 -4.36 1.74 -3.27
C LYS A 37 -5.56 2.60 -3.65
N SER A 38 -6.73 2.01 -3.87
CA SER A 38 -7.97 2.76 -4.12
C SER A 38 -8.41 3.55 -2.89
N GLU A 39 -8.27 2.96 -1.69
CA GLU A 39 -8.53 3.61 -0.40
C GLU A 39 -7.61 4.82 -0.18
N LEU A 40 -6.30 4.69 -0.47
CA LEU A 40 -5.35 5.81 -0.41
C LEU A 40 -5.71 6.94 -1.38
N ARG A 41 -6.16 6.61 -2.60
CA ARG A 41 -6.62 7.64 -3.56
C ARG A 41 -7.85 8.38 -3.05
N LEU A 42 -8.80 7.66 -2.47
CA LEU A 42 -9.97 8.26 -1.84
C LEU A 42 -9.57 9.24 -0.73
N TYR A 43 -8.62 8.86 0.14
CA TYR A 43 -8.13 9.78 1.17
C TYR A 43 -7.46 11.02 0.57
N CYS A 44 -6.68 10.91 -0.51
CA CYS A 44 -6.15 12.08 -1.20
C CYS A 44 -7.26 13.04 -1.67
N ASP A 45 -8.33 12.48 -2.27
CA ASP A 45 -9.46 13.27 -2.74
C ASP A 45 -10.21 13.94 -1.57
N LEU A 46 -10.38 13.23 -0.46
CA LEU A 46 -10.99 13.77 0.76
C LEU A 46 -10.14 14.87 1.40
N LEU A 47 -8.83 14.66 1.50
CA LEU A 47 -7.89 15.65 2.05
C LEU A 47 -7.89 16.93 1.22
N MET A 48 -7.93 16.82 -0.11
CA MET A 48 -8.04 17.98 -1.00
C MET A 48 -9.33 18.75 -0.72
N GLN A 49 -10.46 18.06 -0.65
CA GLN A 49 -11.77 18.66 -0.35
C GLN A 49 -11.77 19.34 1.03
N GLN A 50 -11.28 18.67 2.06
CA GLN A 50 -11.21 19.19 3.43
C GLN A 50 -10.32 20.43 3.53
N VAL A 51 -9.17 20.46 2.83
CA VAL A 51 -8.32 21.64 2.73
C VAL A 51 -9.06 22.82 2.09
N HIS A 52 -9.84 22.57 1.03
CA HIS A 52 -10.69 23.61 0.43
C HIS A 52 -11.76 24.12 1.39
N THR A 53 -12.41 23.22 2.13
CA THR A 53 -13.40 23.57 3.16
C THR A 53 -12.76 24.45 4.24
N VAL A 54 -11.65 24.02 4.83
CA VAL A 54 -10.92 24.79 5.86
C VAL A 54 -10.55 26.16 5.33
N LYS A 55 -10.01 26.25 4.10
CA LYS A 55 -9.65 27.53 3.48
C LYS A 55 -10.88 28.43 3.32
N THR A 56 -11.99 27.88 2.85
CA THR A 56 -13.23 28.63 2.62
C THR A 56 -13.80 29.18 3.92
N GLU A 57 -13.89 28.36 4.96
CA GLU A 57 -14.37 28.79 6.28
C GLU A 57 -13.42 29.81 6.93
N ALA A 58 -12.11 29.65 6.76
CA ALA A 58 -11.12 30.61 7.26
C ALA A 58 -11.21 31.99 6.58
N THR A 59 -11.60 32.04 5.31
CA THR A 59 -11.68 33.27 4.51
C THR A 59 -13.10 33.80 4.32
N LYS A 60 -14.06 33.28 5.08
CA LYS A 60 -15.48 33.62 4.94
C LYS A 60 -15.72 35.12 5.18
N GLU A 61 -16.55 35.73 4.34
CA GLU A 61 -16.94 37.13 4.50
C GLU A 61 -17.76 37.27 5.80
N GLY A 62 -17.32 38.14 6.72
CA GLY A 62 -17.82 38.19 8.10
C GLY A 62 -16.94 37.50 9.15
N GLY A 63 -15.85 36.87 8.72
CA GLY A 63 -14.87 36.21 9.58
C GLY A 63 -15.15 34.72 9.82
N PRO A 64 -14.13 33.95 10.26
CA PRO A 64 -14.28 32.51 10.46
C PRO A 64 -15.17 32.20 11.65
N GLU A 65 -16.11 31.27 11.45
CA GLU A 65 -16.83 30.65 12.55
C GLU A 65 -15.92 29.61 13.21
N ILE A 66 -15.40 29.95 14.39
CA ILE A 66 -14.37 29.16 15.08
C ILE A 66 -14.79 27.70 15.28
N LYS A 67 -16.05 27.45 15.63
CA LYS A 67 -16.56 26.09 15.85
C LYS A 67 -16.54 25.26 14.56
N THR A 68 -17.03 25.82 13.46
CA THR A 68 -17.05 25.17 12.14
C THR A 68 -15.63 24.93 11.62
N LEU A 69 -14.72 25.88 11.84
CA LEU A 69 -13.32 25.74 11.48
C LEU A 69 -12.62 24.65 12.31
N ASP A 70 -12.90 24.56 13.61
CA ASP A 70 -12.37 23.53 14.50
C ASP A 70 -12.88 22.14 14.10
N GLU A 71 -14.17 21.99 13.81
CA GLU A 71 -14.75 20.74 13.30
C GLU A 71 -14.11 20.31 11.96
N ALA A 72 -13.91 21.25 11.02
CA ALA A 72 -13.28 20.98 9.74
C ALA A 72 -11.81 20.56 9.88
N THR A 73 -11.07 21.20 10.78
CA THR A 73 -9.65 20.87 11.04
C THR A 73 -9.49 19.56 11.82
N ASN A 74 -10.38 19.27 12.77
CA ASN A 74 -10.43 17.98 13.47
C ASN A 74 -10.71 16.82 12.52
N LEU A 75 -11.67 16.97 11.60
CA LEU A 75 -11.97 15.96 10.58
C LEU A 75 -10.79 15.75 9.62
N LEU A 76 -10.11 16.84 9.24
CA LEU A 76 -8.88 16.77 8.44
C LEU A 76 -7.80 15.96 9.16
N GLY A 77 -7.57 16.23 10.45
CA GLY A 77 -6.64 15.48 11.28
C GLY A 77 -6.97 13.98 11.34
N ALA A 78 -8.23 13.63 11.60
CA ALA A 78 -8.69 12.24 11.62
C ALA A 78 -8.49 11.52 10.27
N THR A 79 -8.66 12.25 9.16
CA THR A 79 -8.44 11.71 7.81
C THR A 79 -6.95 11.49 7.55
N CYS A 80 -6.09 12.40 7.98
CA CYS A 80 -4.63 12.23 7.93
C CYS A 80 -4.18 10.99 8.73
N ASP A 81 -4.68 10.81 9.96
CA ASP A 81 -4.34 9.66 10.80
C ASP A 81 -4.72 8.34 10.14
N THR A 82 -5.91 8.30 9.53
CA THR A 82 -6.39 7.12 8.80
C THR A 82 -5.55 6.85 7.55
N PHE A 83 -5.22 7.90 6.79
CA PHE A 83 -4.34 7.81 5.63
C PHE A 83 -2.98 7.22 5.99
N ILE A 84 -2.35 7.71 7.07
CA ILE A 84 -1.04 7.23 7.52
C ILE A 84 -1.11 5.75 7.91
N LYS A 85 -2.12 5.34 8.69
CA LYS A 85 -2.30 3.92 9.08
C LYS A 85 -2.42 3.02 7.85
N THR A 86 -3.25 3.41 6.89
CA THR A 86 -3.44 2.65 5.64
C THR A 86 -2.16 2.62 4.79
N LEU A 87 -1.38 3.70 4.77
CA LEU A 87 -0.09 3.74 4.08
C LEU A 87 0.93 2.81 4.74
N GLU A 88 1.01 2.82 6.07
CA GLU A 88 1.87 1.91 6.84
C GLU A 88 1.49 0.44 6.61
N GLU A 89 0.19 0.13 6.54
CA GLU A 89 -0.30 -1.20 6.17
C GLU A 89 0.17 -1.62 4.76
N CYS A 90 0.12 -0.72 3.78
CA CYS A 90 0.65 -0.99 2.44
C CYS A 90 2.14 -1.34 2.48
N ILE A 91 2.94 -0.56 3.23
CA ILE A 91 4.38 -0.79 3.36
C ILE A 91 4.65 -2.16 4.02
N LYS A 92 3.90 -2.52 5.07
CA LYS A 92 4.01 -3.84 5.72
C LYS A 92 3.72 -4.97 4.74
N ILE A 93 2.63 -4.88 3.97
CA ILE A 93 2.28 -5.87 2.95
C ILE A 93 3.40 -6.02 1.92
N VAL A 94 3.97 -4.91 1.42
CA VAL A 94 5.07 -4.98 0.46
C VAL A 94 6.31 -5.63 1.08
N ASN A 95 6.66 -5.29 2.32
CA ASN A 95 7.84 -5.85 2.99
C ASN A 95 7.70 -7.33 3.33
N THR A 96 6.49 -7.83 3.66
CA THR A 96 6.26 -9.27 3.85
C THR A 96 6.43 -10.03 2.54
N ASN A 97 5.88 -9.52 1.42
CA ASN A 97 6.07 -10.13 0.10
C ASN A 97 7.55 -10.29 -0.29
N LEU A 98 8.40 -9.31 0.05
CA LEU A 98 9.82 -9.33 -0.33
C LEU A 98 10.63 -10.34 0.48
N ASN A 99 10.26 -10.61 1.73
CA ASN A 99 10.94 -11.58 2.59
C ASN A 99 10.55 -13.03 2.30
N ASP A 100 9.39 -13.26 1.67
CA ASP A 100 8.90 -14.59 1.29
C ASP A 100 9.47 -15.10 -0.04
N VAL A 101 10.40 -14.37 -0.67
CA VAL A 101 11.17 -14.89 -1.82
C VAL A 101 12.32 -15.75 -1.26
N PRO A 102 12.28 -17.10 -1.36
CA PRO A 102 13.42 -17.91 -0.97
C PRO A 102 14.62 -17.49 -1.81
N ALA A 103 15.66 -17.00 -1.13
CA ALA A 103 16.97 -16.81 -1.72
C ALA A 103 17.41 -18.14 -2.33
N VAL A 104 17.32 -18.25 -3.66
CA VAL A 104 18.01 -19.29 -4.43
C VAL A 104 19.50 -18.97 -4.38
N ALA A 105 20.11 -19.26 -3.23
CA ALA A 105 21.55 -19.31 -3.08
C ALA A 105 22.07 -20.53 -3.84
N ASP A 106 22.96 -20.24 -4.80
CA ASP A 106 24.04 -21.08 -5.30
C ASP A 106 23.76 -22.56 -5.60
N THR A 107 23.68 -22.87 -6.90
CA THR A 107 24.17 -24.17 -7.39
C THR A 107 24.97 -23.97 -8.69
N SER A 108 26.28 -23.77 -8.48
CA SER A 108 27.43 -24.20 -9.32
C SER A 108 27.43 -23.93 -10.84
N ALA A 109 28.32 -23.04 -11.26
CA ALA A 109 28.88 -23.01 -12.62
C ALA A 109 30.01 -24.03 -12.81
N PRO A 110 30.25 -24.53 -14.05
CA PRO A 110 31.59 -24.40 -14.64
C PRO A 110 31.59 -23.82 -16.09
N PRO A 111 32.77 -23.39 -16.61
CA PRO A 111 32.91 -22.46 -17.75
C PRO A 111 33.20 -23.12 -19.11
N LEU A 112 33.17 -22.30 -20.21
CA LEU A 112 33.90 -22.35 -21.51
C LEU A 112 33.01 -22.32 -22.79
N PRO A 113 33.49 -21.93 -24.00
CA PRO A 113 34.67 -21.13 -24.37
C PRO A 113 34.34 -19.88 -25.24
N HIS A 114 35.32 -18.98 -25.28
CA HIS A 114 35.46 -17.81 -26.15
C HIS A 114 35.42 -18.15 -27.65
N ASN A 115 34.66 -17.42 -28.46
CA ASN A 115 34.93 -17.32 -29.90
C ASN A 115 34.99 -15.84 -30.33
N GLN A 116 36.20 -15.43 -30.66
CA GLN A 116 36.56 -14.14 -31.24
C GLN A 116 36.40 -14.23 -32.75
N SER A 117 35.53 -13.43 -33.35
CA SER A 117 35.61 -13.11 -34.78
C SER A 117 35.40 -11.62 -35.01
N LYS A 118 36.44 -11.03 -35.61
CA LYS A 118 36.74 -9.62 -35.79
C LYS A 118 36.54 -9.27 -37.26
N SER A 119 35.72 -8.29 -37.60
CA SER A 119 35.69 -7.63 -38.94
C SER A 119 34.92 -6.30 -38.83
N ARG A 120 35.56 -5.13 -38.63
CA ARG A 120 36.19 -4.19 -39.60
C ARG A 120 35.25 -3.63 -40.70
N GLY A 121 34.97 -2.32 -40.65
CA GLY A 121 34.38 -1.50 -41.72
C GLY A 121 33.82 -0.16 -41.19
N THR A 122 34.65 0.84 -40.89
CA THR A 122 34.94 2.06 -41.70
C THR A 122 33.80 3.08 -41.89
N LYS A 123 33.96 4.22 -41.20
CA LYS A 123 33.75 5.64 -41.61
C LYS A 123 32.40 6.06 -42.22
N SER A 124 31.72 7.04 -41.61
CA SER A 124 31.61 8.41 -42.18
C SER A 124 30.77 9.34 -41.28
N VAL A 125 31.33 10.51 -40.99
CA VAL A 125 30.67 11.67 -40.37
C VAL A 125 29.76 12.33 -41.40
N SER A 126 28.62 12.90 -40.98
CA SER A 126 28.05 14.12 -41.59
C SER A 126 27.03 14.80 -40.67
N HIS A 127 27.18 16.12 -40.59
CA HIS A 127 26.42 17.11 -39.83
C HIS A 127 25.03 17.38 -40.45
N ILE A 128 24.08 17.90 -39.68
CA ILE A 128 23.03 18.91 -40.06
C ILE A 128 22.10 19.12 -38.84
N VAL A 129 22.31 20.20 -38.08
CA VAL A 129 21.71 21.57 -38.15
C VAL A 129 20.33 21.68 -37.49
N ARG A 130 20.27 22.65 -36.56
CA ARG A 130 19.13 23.17 -35.79
C ARG A 130 17.91 23.48 -36.67
N SER A 131 16.72 23.23 -36.10
CA SER A 131 15.55 24.08 -36.31
C SER A 131 14.88 24.37 -34.97
N THR A 132 15.04 25.60 -34.48
CA THR A 132 14.16 26.21 -33.48
C THR A 132 13.16 27.08 -34.25
N SER A 133 11.87 26.76 -34.22
CA SER A 133 10.82 27.73 -34.55
C SER A 133 9.59 27.42 -33.70
N ILE A 134 9.36 28.24 -32.68
CA ILE A 134 8.03 28.42 -32.11
C ILE A 134 7.82 29.93 -32.09
N ASP A 135 7.21 30.41 -33.16
CA ASP A 135 6.76 31.78 -33.33
C ASP A 135 5.77 32.13 -32.22
N LYS A 136 6.14 33.07 -31.36
CA LYS A 136 5.22 33.80 -30.49
C LYS A 136 4.61 34.90 -31.34
N LYS A 137 3.32 34.79 -31.67
CA LYS A 137 2.56 35.91 -32.23
C LYS A 137 1.67 36.51 -31.16
N LEU A 138 1.91 37.81 -31.00
CA LEU A 138 1.22 38.83 -30.22
C LEU A 138 -0.29 38.84 -30.49
#